data_AF-A0A7R9ZF10-F1
#
_entry.id   AF-A0A7R9ZF10-F1
#
_cell.length_a   1.000
_cell.length_b   1.000
_cell.length_c   1.000
_cell.angle_alpha   90.00
_cell.angle_beta   90.00
_cell.angle_gamma   90.00
#
_symmetry.space_group_name_H-M   'P 1'
#
loop_
_entity.id
_entity.type
_entity.pdbx_description
1 polymer ?
#
loop_
_entity_poly.entity_id
_entity_poly.type
_entity_poly.pdbx_seq_one_letter_code
_entity_poly.pdbx_strand_id
1 'polypeptide(L)'
;HVQRVTDVASGVGDLREAIAAAKAVTDKPSIIGVKTTIGFGSLKEGTAGVHGAPLKPEDLAQAKEKFGLDPTESFAVDDDVKEFYEKRTEANEARRAEWDETFAKYKEAHADKAAELERRFAGELPAKLMDDLPTYVAGKDKDLATRKYSELCLNAVAPSLPELMG
;
A
#
# COMPACT_ATOMS: atom_id res chain seq x y z
N HIS A 1 0.10 19.01 -4.66
CA HIS A 1 -0.54 19.63 -3.48
C HIS A 1 0.36 19.36 -2.30
N VAL A 2 0.66 20.38 -1.49
CA VAL A 2 1.62 20.23 -0.37
C VAL A 2 0.99 20.81 0.88
N GLN A 3 1.04 20.06 1.96
CA GLN A 3 0.54 20.45 3.28
C GLN A 3 1.63 20.23 4.32
N ARG A 4 1.48 20.86 5.49
CA ARG A 4 2.38 20.67 6.63
C ARG A 4 1.57 20.49 7.89
N VAL A 5 1.89 19.45 8.65
CA VAL A 5 1.33 19.20 9.99
C VAL A 5 2.49 19.38 10.96
N THR A 6 2.36 20.34 11.88
CA THR A 6 3.47 20.76 12.74
C THR A 6 3.47 20.13 14.12
N ASP A 7 2.33 19.57 14.54
CA ASP A 7 2.18 18.84 15.78
C ASP A 7 1.36 17.57 15.55
N VAL A 8 1.94 16.43 15.90
CA VAL A 8 1.24 15.15 16.02
C VAL A 8 1.46 14.50 17.39
N ALA A 9 2.24 15.16 18.26
CA ALA A 9 2.55 14.68 19.59
C ALA A 9 1.37 14.90 20.55
N SER A 10 0.62 15.99 20.35
CA SER A 10 -0.57 16.31 21.15
C SER A 10 -1.85 15.63 20.62
N GLY A 11 -1.78 15.00 19.45
CA GLY A 11 -2.93 14.34 18.81
C GLY A 11 -2.83 14.30 17.28
N VAL A 12 -3.70 13.53 16.65
CA VAL A 12 -3.66 13.28 15.18
C VAL A 12 -4.77 13.99 14.40
N GLY A 13 -5.44 14.98 15.00
CA GLY A 13 -6.55 15.73 14.39
C GLY A 13 -6.14 16.42 13.09
N ASP A 14 -5.14 17.30 13.16
CA ASP A 14 -4.60 18.03 12.02
C ASP A 14 -4.11 17.10 10.90
N LEU A 15 -3.56 15.93 11.25
CA LEU A 15 -3.16 14.92 10.28
C LEU A 15 -4.37 14.31 9.56
N ARG A 16 -5.47 14.05 10.26
CA ARG A 16 -6.71 13.55 9.66
C ARG A 16 -7.32 14.58 8.71
N GLU A 17 -7.32 15.85 9.10
CA GLU A 17 -7.79 16.95 8.24
C GLU A 17 -6.92 17.08 6.98
N ALA A 18 -5.59 17.02 7.14
CA ALA A 18 -4.68 17.06 6.01
C ALA A 18 -4.89 15.87 5.04
N ILE A 19 -5.15 14.66 5.56
CA ILE A 19 -5.47 13.50 4.73
C ILE A 19 -6.81 13.71 3.99
N ALA A 20 -7.83 14.27 4.64
CA ALA A 20 -9.10 14.58 3.99
C ALA A 20 -8.95 15.61 2.86
N ALA A 21 -8.22 16.70 3.12
CA ALA A 21 -7.89 17.70 2.12
C ALA A 21 -7.07 17.11 0.95
N ALA A 22 -6.14 16.21 1.23
CA ALA A 22 -5.38 15.50 0.20
C ALA A 22 -6.26 14.62 -0.70
N LYS A 23 -7.26 13.93 -0.13
CA LYS A 23 -8.22 13.11 -0.89
C LYS A 23 -9.16 13.94 -1.76
N ALA A 24 -9.46 15.18 -1.37
CA ALA A 24 -10.27 16.11 -2.15
C ALA A 24 -9.53 16.65 -3.39
N VAL A 25 -8.20 16.55 -3.42
CA VAL A 25 -7.37 16.95 -4.56
C VAL A 25 -7.27 15.79 -5.55
N THR A 26 -7.92 15.90 -6.71
CA THR A 26 -8.03 14.83 -7.72
C THR A 26 -7.18 15.05 -8.97
N ASP A 27 -6.51 16.19 -9.08
CA ASP A 27 -5.76 16.63 -10.28
C ASP A 27 -4.23 16.56 -10.11
N LYS A 28 -3.73 16.19 -8.92
CA LYS A 28 -2.30 16.13 -8.60
C LYS A 28 -2.01 15.25 -7.38
N PRO A 29 -0.78 14.71 -7.25
CA PRO A 29 -0.37 14.04 -6.02
C PRO A 29 -0.28 15.01 -4.84
N SER A 30 -0.37 14.45 -3.64
CA SER A 30 -0.29 15.17 -2.37
C SER A 30 0.94 14.75 -1.57
N ILE A 31 1.65 15.72 -0.98
CA ILE A 31 2.70 15.50 0.03
C ILE A 31 2.27 16.20 1.32
N ILE A 32 2.31 15.48 2.45
CA ILE A 32 2.06 16.05 3.78
C ILE A 32 3.35 15.96 4.58
N GLY A 33 4.00 17.11 4.80
CA GLY A 33 5.18 17.19 5.65
C GLY A 33 4.78 17.14 7.12
N VAL A 34 4.98 16.00 7.78
CA VAL A 34 4.68 15.83 9.21
C VAL A 34 5.93 16.10 10.03
N LYS A 35 5.92 17.15 10.84
CA LYS A 35 7.00 17.43 11.78
C LYS A 35 6.83 16.54 13.00
N THR A 36 7.86 15.77 13.32
CA THR A 36 7.90 14.89 14.50
C THR A 36 9.21 15.07 15.26
N THR A 37 9.25 14.59 16.51
CA THR A 37 10.49 14.39 17.25
C THR A 37 10.83 12.90 17.18
N ILE A 38 11.98 12.56 16.59
CA ILE A 38 12.42 11.15 16.54
C ILE A 38 12.63 10.63 17.97
N GLY A 39 12.12 9.45 18.27
CA GLY A 39 12.20 8.88 19.62
C GLY A 39 11.41 9.66 20.68
N PHE A 40 10.38 10.43 20.30
CA PHE A 40 9.51 11.17 21.22
C PHE A 40 9.14 10.33 22.46
N GLY A 41 9.44 10.84 23.65
CA GLY A 41 9.26 10.13 24.91
C GLY A 41 10.55 9.59 25.54
N SER A 42 11.57 9.29 24.75
CA SER A 42 12.89 8.84 25.22
C SER A 42 13.73 10.00 25.77
N LEU A 43 14.64 9.69 26.69
CA LEU A 43 15.71 10.60 27.13
C LEU A 43 16.67 10.99 25.99
N LYS A 44 16.64 10.25 24.87
CA LYS A 44 17.41 10.52 23.65
C LYS A 44 16.57 11.11 22.52
N GLU A 45 15.34 11.55 22.80
CA GLU A 45 14.47 12.14 21.78
C GLU A 45 15.17 13.29 21.03
N GLY A 46 14.96 13.38 19.71
CA GLY A 46 15.58 14.39 18.86
C GLY A 46 17.07 14.14 18.53
N THR A 47 17.67 13.05 18.99
CA THR A 47 19.09 12.73 18.70
C THR A 47 19.24 11.61 17.66
N ALA A 48 20.34 11.61 16.92
CA ALA A 48 20.63 10.52 15.97
C ALA A 48 20.82 9.16 16.67
N GLY A 49 21.27 9.17 17.93
CA GLY A 49 21.52 7.95 18.70
C GLY A 49 20.27 7.13 19.04
N VAL A 50 19.07 7.70 18.90
CA VAL A 50 17.79 6.99 19.11
C VAL A 50 17.33 6.22 17.86
N HIS A 51 17.94 6.46 16.70
CA HIS A 51 17.48 5.89 15.42
C HIS A 51 17.77 4.39 15.29
N GLY A 52 18.99 3.96 15.62
CA GLY A 52 19.51 2.66 15.21
C GLY A 52 20.01 1.77 16.34
N ALA A 53 19.75 2.14 17.61
CA ALA A 53 20.20 1.40 18.77
C ALA A 53 19.04 1.21 19.76
N PRO A 54 18.95 0.05 20.44
CA PRO A 54 17.97 -0.16 21.50
C PRO A 54 18.03 0.95 22.57
N LEU A 55 16.88 1.30 23.12
CA LEU A 55 16.83 2.12 24.33
C LEU A 55 17.46 1.34 25.49
N LYS A 56 18.12 2.05 26.40
CA LYS A 56 18.62 1.44 27.62
C LYS A 56 17.44 1.08 28.54
N PRO A 57 17.58 0.09 29.44
CA PRO A 57 16.48 -0.33 30.32
C PRO A 57 15.82 0.82 31.09
N GLU A 58 16.61 1.78 31.57
CA GLU A 58 16.12 2.92 32.35
C GLU A 58 15.33 3.91 31.48
N ASP A 59 15.78 4.12 30.24
CA ASP A 59 15.12 4.99 29.26
C ASP A 59 13.80 4.38 28.78
N LEU A 60 13.77 3.05 28.59
CA LEU A 60 12.55 2.32 28.26
C LEU A 60 11.52 2.39 29.40
N ALA A 61 11.96 2.18 30.65
CA ALA A 61 11.09 2.22 31.82
C ALA A 61 10.44 3.60 31.99
N GLN A 62 11.23 4.70 31.94
CA GLN A 62 10.66 6.05 32.08
C GLN A 62 9.74 6.42 30.90
N ALA A 63 10.04 5.93 29.69
CA ALA A 63 9.19 6.20 28.53
C ALA A 63 7.81 5.54 28.69
N LYS A 64 7.77 4.31 29.22
CA LYS A 64 6.51 3.62 29.56
C LYS A 64 5.72 4.41 30.60
N GLU A 65 6.36 4.81 31.70
CA GLU A 65 5.72 5.61 32.74
C GLU A 65 5.15 6.93 32.19
N LYS A 66 5.89 7.63 31.31
CA LYS A 66 5.45 8.87 30.66
C LYS A 66 4.18 8.68 29.83
N PHE A 67 3.97 7.48 29.27
CA PHE A 67 2.78 7.13 28.49
C PHE A 67 1.72 6.37 29.29
N GLY A 68 1.88 6.26 30.61
CA GLY A 68 0.92 5.58 31.48
C GLY A 68 0.96 4.05 31.41
N LEU A 69 2.06 3.48 30.90
CA LEU A 69 2.27 2.03 30.78
C LEU A 69 3.08 1.48 31.97
N ASP A 70 2.89 0.19 32.31
CA ASP A 70 3.68 -0.48 33.34
C ASP A 70 5.15 -0.67 32.89
N PRO A 71 6.14 -0.10 33.62
CA PRO A 71 7.55 -0.20 33.24
C PRO A 71 8.09 -1.63 33.25
N THR A 72 7.50 -2.53 34.03
CA THR A 72 7.94 -3.91 34.26
C THR A 72 7.41 -4.90 33.22
N GLU A 73 6.27 -4.59 32.60
CA GLU A 73 5.67 -5.48 31.59
C GLU A 73 6.29 -5.29 30.21
N SER A 74 6.36 -6.35 29.43
CA SER A 74 6.80 -6.31 28.03
C SER A 74 5.73 -6.91 27.15
N PHE A 75 5.50 -6.30 25.97
CA PHE A 75 4.44 -6.71 25.04
C PHE A 75 3.02 -6.62 25.61
N ALA A 76 2.80 -5.72 26.60
CA ALA A 76 1.48 -5.43 27.13
C ALA A 76 0.60 -4.76 26.05
N VAL A 77 -0.66 -5.18 26.00
CA VAL A 77 -1.70 -4.60 25.14
C VAL A 77 -2.97 -4.52 25.97
N ASP A 78 -3.44 -3.31 26.21
CA ASP A 78 -4.65 -3.08 26.99
C ASP A 78 -5.91 -3.55 26.25
N ASP A 79 -6.90 -4.03 27.01
CA ASP A 79 -8.13 -4.59 26.45
C ASP A 79 -8.93 -3.55 25.64
N ASP A 80 -8.88 -2.27 26.02
CA ASP A 80 -9.56 -1.18 25.31
C ASP A 80 -8.91 -0.90 23.94
N VAL A 81 -7.59 -1.04 23.81
CA VAL A 81 -6.87 -1.00 22.53
C VAL A 81 -7.34 -2.15 21.66
N LYS A 82 -7.43 -3.37 22.21
CA LYS A 82 -7.90 -4.53 21.45
C LYS A 82 -9.34 -4.33 20.96
N GLU A 83 -10.25 -3.92 21.85
CA GLU A 83 -11.66 -3.66 21.53
C GLU A 83 -11.79 -2.56 20.45
N PHE A 84 -10.98 -1.50 20.53
CA PHE A 84 -10.96 -0.44 19.53
C PHE A 84 -10.62 -0.97 18.12
N TYR A 85 -9.62 -1.86 18.01
CA TYR A 85 -9.22 -2.45 16.72
C TYR A 85 -10.16 -3.56 16.25
N GLU A 86 -10.82 -4.29 17.14
CA GLU A 86 -11.87 -5.25 16.80
C GLU A 86 -13.05 -4.55 16.12
N LYS A 87 -13.56 -3.45 16.70
CA LYS A 87 -14.60 -2.61 16.06
C LYS A 87 -14.17 -2.08 14.70
N ARG A 88 -12.87 -1.82 14.51
CA ARG A 88 -12.34 -1.37 13.21
C ARG A 88 -12.33 -2.50 12.18
N THR A 89 -12.06 -3.73 12.61
CA THR A 89 -12.13 -4.94 11.78
C THR A 89 -13.55 -5.16 11.29
N GLU A 90 -14.53 -5.18 12.20
CA GLU A 90 -15.96 -5.32 11.87
C GLU A 90 -16.42 -4.26 10.85
N ALA A 91 -16.05 -3.00 11.06
CA ALA A 91 -16.39 -1.91 10.15
C ALA A 91 -15.74 -2.07 8.75
N ASN A 92 -14.59 -2.73 8.66
CA ASN A 92 -13.93 -2.98 7.38
C ASN A 92 -14.51 -4.22 6.67
N GLU A 93 -14.95 -5.24 7.42
CA GLU A 93 -15.70 -6.38 6.86
C GLU A 93 -17.01 -5.92 6.23
N ALA A 94 -17.75 -5.02 6.89
CA ALA A 94 -18.96 -4.42 6.32
C ALA A 94 -18.67 -3.69 5.00
N ARG A 95 -17.61 -2.85 4.96
CA ARG A 95 -17.18 -2.19 3.71
C ARG A 95 -16.76 -3.17 2.62
N ARG A 96 -16.18 -4.30 3.00
CA ARG A 96 -15.82 -5.36 2.05
C ARG A 96 -17.08 -6.00 1.47
N ALA A 97 -18.07 -6.30 2.30
CA ALA A 97 -19.36 -6.82 1.82
C ALA A 97 -20.04 -5.84 0.86
N GLU A 98 -20.06 -4.54 1.17
CA GLU A 98 -20.58 -3.50 0.26
C GLU A 98 -19.82 -3.46 -1.08
N TRP A 99 -18.50 -3.65 -1.05
CA TRP A 99 -17.69 -3.74 -2.26
C TRP A 99 -18.01 -5.01 -3.06
N ASP A 100 -18.19 -6.17 -2.40
CA ASP A 100 -18.54 -7.42 -3.07
C ASP A 100 -19.91 -7.32 -3.75
N GLU A 101 -20.90 -6.67 -3.11
CA GLU A 101 -22.20 -6.37 -3.73
C GLU A 101 -22.08 -5.43 -4.94
N THR A 102 -21.25 -4.39 -4.82
CA THR A 102 -20.97 -3.47 -5.92
C THR A 102 -20.32 -4.19 -7.08
N PHE A 103 -19.37 -5.10 -6.79
CA PHE A 103 -18.70 -5.89 -7.80
C PHE A 103 -19.66 -6.90 -8.45
N ALA A 104 -20.56 -7.53 -7.70
CA ALA A 104 -21.59 -8.41 -8.26
C ALA A 104 -22.48 -7.69 -9.29
N LYS A 105 -22.97 -6.49 -8.96
CA LYS A 105 -23.71 -5.63 -9.91
C LYS A 105 -22.88 -5.26 -11.14
N TYR A 106 -21.58 -5.01 -10.95
CA TYR A 106 -20.67 -4.76 -12.06
C TYR A 106 -20.53 -5.99 -12.98
N LYS A 107 -20.51 -7.22 -12.45
CA LYS A 107 -20.47 -8.43 -13.29
C LYS A 107 -21.72 -8.58 -14.16
N GLU A 108 -22.90 -8.30 -13.60
CA GLU A 108 -24.16 -8.36 -14.34
C GLU A 108 -24.20 -7.32 -15.47
N ALA A 109 -23.71 -6.10 -15.21
CA ALA A 109 -23.69 -5.03 -16.20
C ALA A 109 -22.55 -5.14 -17.24
N HIS A 110 -21.43 -5.79 -16.90
CA HIS A 110 -20.19 -5.80 -17.67
C HIS A 110 -19.46 -7.16 -17.62
N ALA A 111 -20.16 -8.23 -18.00
CA ALA A 111 -19.67 -9.62 -17.90
C ALA A 111 -18.24 -9.83 -18.43
N ASP A 112 -17.93 -9.36 -19.64
CA ASP A 112 -16.60 -9.54 -20.25
C ASP A 112 -15.49 -8.84 -19.45
N LYS A 113 -15.74 -7.59 -18.99
CA LYS A 113 -14.77 -6.84 -18.19
C LYS A 113 -14.62 -7.38 -16.78
N ALA A 114 -15.69 -7.95 -16.22
CA ALA A 114 -15.64 -8.60 -14.92
C ALA A 114 -14.82 -9.89 -14.99
N ALA A 115 -15.02 -10.72 -16.01
CA ALA A 115 -14.21 -11.92 -16.23
C ALA A 115 -12.72 -11.57 -16.42
N GLU A 116 -12.41 -10.49 -17.16
CA GLU A 116 -11.04 -9.98 -17.26
C GLU A 116 -10.47 -9.58 -15.88
N LEU A 117 -11.24 -8.83 -15.09
CA LEU A 117 -10.78 -8.37 -13.77
C LEU A 117 -10.59 -9.53 -12.78
N GLU A 118 -11.48 -10.52 -12.79
CA GLU A 118 -11.37 -11.73 -11.96
C GLU A 118 -10.12 -12.53 -12.31
N ARG A 119 -9.85 -12.75 -13.60
CA ARG A 119 -8.61 -13.37 -14.07
C ARG A 119 -7.38 -12.62 -13.55
N ARG A 120 -7.39 -11.29 -13.61
CA ARG A 120 -6.30 -10.43 -13.11
C ARG A 120 -6.15 -10.52 -11.60
N PHE A 121 -7.23 -10.56 -10.83
CA PHE A 121 -7.19 -10.78 -9.39
C PHE A 121 -6.65 -12.16 -9.00
N ALA A 122 -6.90 -13.17 -9.82
CA ALA A 122 -6.34 -14.51 -9.65
C ALA A 122 -4.85 -14.62 -10.07
N GLY A 123 -4.30 -13.59 -10.72
CA GLY A 123 -2.92 -13.61 -11.24
C GLY A 123 -2.75 -14.55 -12.44
N GLU A 124 -3.84 -14.88 -13.13
CA GLU A 124 -3.83 -15.79 -14.28
C GLU A 124 -3.58 -15.01 -15.58
N LEU A 125 -2.91 -15.61 -16.57
CA LEU A 125 -2.74 -15.03 -17.90
C LEU A 125 -3.87 -15.47 -18.85
N PRO A 126 -4.11 -14.74 -19.96
CA PRO A 126 -5.01 -15.21 -21.02
C PRO A 126 -4.57 -16.58 -21.54
N ALA A 127 -5.52 -17.51 -21.69
CA ALA A 127 -5.25 -18.94 -21.94
C ALA A 127 -4.45 -19.26 -23.23
N LYS A 128 -4.29 -18.29 -24.14
CA LYS A 128 -3.58 -18.44 -25.42
C LYS A 128 -2.51 -17.37 -25.64
N LEU A 129 -2.12 -16.66 -24.59
CA LEU A 129 -1.15 -15.57 -24.71
C LEU A 129 0.17 -16.00 -25.39
N MET A 130 0.61 -17.23 -25.10
CA MET A 130 1.87 -17.76 -25.64
C MET A 130 1.76 -18.13 -27.12
N ASP A 131 0.55 -18.38 -27.63
CA ASP A 131 0.33 -18.69 -29.05
C ASP A 131 0.54 -17.46 -29.94
N ASP A 132 0.41 -16.26 -29.37
CA ASP A 132 0.62 -15.00 -30.08
C ASP A 132 2.11 -14.72 -30.33
N LEU A 133 3.02 -15.38 -29.60
CA LEU A 133 4.46 -15.08 -29.67
C LEU A 133 5.08 -15.46 -31.03
N PRO A 134 5.94 -14.60 -31.60
CA PRO A 134 6.59 -14.91 -32.86
C PRO A 134 7.62 -16.03 -32.69
N THR A 135 7.74 -16.88 -33.70
CA THR A 135 8.76 -17.92 -33.80
C THR A 135 9.76 -17.59 -34.91
N TYR A 136 11.01 -18.00 -34.73
CA TYR A 136 12.09 -17.71 -35.68
C TYR A 136 12.94 -18.96 -35.92
N VAL A 137 13.41 -19.15 -37.15
CA VAL A 137 14.24 -20.25 -37.61
C VAL A 137 15.60 -19.72 -38.07
N ALA A 138 16.65 -20.16 -37.38
CA ALA A 138 18.03 -19.76 -37.67
C ALA A 138 18.43 -20.07 -39.13
N GLY A 139 19.10 -19.11 -39.78
CA GLY A 139 19.54 -19.23 -41.17
C GLY A 139 18.45 -19.08 -42.23
N LYS A 140 17.17 -18.93 -41.82
CA LYS A 140 16.04 -18.68 -42.71
C LYS A 140 15.46 -17.28 -42.50
N ASP A 141 15.26 -16.89 -41.25
CA ASP A 141 14.81 -15.56 -40.89
C ASP A 141 15.99 -14.58 -40.80
N LYS A 142 15.69 -13.29 -41.02
CA LYS A 142 16.68 -12.22 -40.94
C LYS A 142 17.17 -12.05 -39.50
N ASP A 143 18.49 -11.95 -39.33
CA ASP A 143 19.07 -11.62 -38.03
C ASP A 143 18.64 -10.22 -37.56
N LEU A 144 18.05 -10.17 -36.36
CA LEU A 144 17.66 -8.95 -35.68
C LEU A 144 18.44 -8.80 -34.37
N ALA A 145 18.62 -7.57 -33.92
CA ALA A 145 19.10 -7.31 -32.57
C ALA A 145 18.07 -7.80 -31.54
N THR A 146 18.53 -8.27 -30.38
CA THR A 146 17.66 -8.78 -29.30
C THR A 146 16.60 -7.76 -28.83
N ARG A 147 16.92 -6.46 -28.84
CA ARG A 147 15.94 -5.39 -28.58
C ARG A 147 14.77 -5.39 -29.57
N LYS A 148 15.02 -5.74 -30.84
CA LYS A 148 13.98 -5.82 -31.86
C LYS A 148 13.13 -7.07 -31.69
N TYR A 149 13.72 -8.20 -31.28
CA TYR A 149 12.94 -9.37 -30.88
C TYR A 149 12.05 -9.07 -29.67
N SER A 150 12.55 -8.34 -28.67
CA SER A 150 11.73 -7.88 -27.53
C SER A 150 10.55 -7.00 -27.97
N GLU A 151 10.77 -6.04 -28.87
CA GLU A 151 9.70 -5.21 -29.45
C GLU A 151 8.64 -6.07 -30.17
N LEU A 152 9.07 -7.08 -30.94
CA LEU A 152 8.17 -7.99 -31.65
C LEU A 152 7.35 -8.85 -30.68
N CYS A 153 7.96 -9.37 -29.61
CA CYS A 153 7.22 -10.10 -28.58
C CYS A 153 6.21 -9.20 -27.85
N LEU A 154 6.60 -7.98 -27.47
CA LEU A 154 5.70 -7.02 -26.81
C LEU A 154 4.49 -6.67 -27.69
N ASN A 155 4.74 -6.34 -28.96
CA ASN A 155 3.68 -6.02 -29.91
C ASN A 155 2.73 -7.20 -30.17
N ALA A 156 3.25 -8.44 -30.11
CA ALA A 156 2.45 -9.63 -30.32
C ALA A 156 1.47 -9.89 -29.16
N VAL A 157 1.92 -9.75 -27.92
CA VAL A 157 1.09 -10.05 -26.74
C VAL A 157 0.23 -8.88 -26.28
N ALA A 158 0.58 -7.64 -26.60
CA ALA A 158 -0.12 -6.44 -26.13
C ALA A 158 -1.63 -6.41 -26.45
N PRO A 159 -2.12 -6.82 -27.64
CA PRO A 159 -3.55 -6.85 -27.93
C PRO A 159 -4.35 -7.80 -27.04
N SER A 160 -3.72 -8.89 -26.58
CA SER A 160 -4.34 -9.96 -25.79
C SER A 160 -4.11 -9.78 -24.28
N LEU A 161 -3.21 -8.88 -23.85
CA LEU A 161 -2.78 -8.69 -22.46
C LEU A 161 -3.05 -7.25 -21.97
N PRO A 162 -4.30 -6.90 -21.63
CA PRO A 162 -4.69 -5.54 -21.28
C PRO A 162 -4.00 -4.98 -20.02
N GLU A 163 -3.46 -5.85 -19.17
CA GLU A 163 -2.65 -5.47 -18.01
C GLU A 163 -1.16 -5.23 -18.32
N LEU A 164 -0.72 -5.39 -19.57
CA LEU A 164 0.63 -5.02 -19.98
C LEU A 164 0.74 -3.49 -20.09
N MET A 165 1.61 -2.91 -19.27
CA MET A 165 1.85 -1.46 -19.22
C MET A 165 3.34 -1.23 -19.02
N GLY A 166 3.89 -0.19 -19.67
CA GLY A 166 5.32 0.15 -19.57
C GLY A 166 5.73 1.27 -20.50
#